data_AF-A0A2W2A8V7-F1
#
_entry.id   AF-A0A2W2A8V7-F1
#
_cell.length_a   1.000
_cell.length_b   1.000
_cell.length_c   1.000
_cell.angle_alpha   90.00
_cell.angle_beta   90.00
_cell.angle_gamma   90.00
#
_symmetry.space_group_name_H-M   'P 1'
#
loop_
_entity.id
_entity.type
_entity.pdbx_description
1 polymer ?
#
loop_
_entity_poly.entity_id
_entity_poly.type
_entity_poly.pdbx_seq_one_letter_code
_entity_poly.pdbx_strand_id
1 'polypeptide(L)'
;MFAEINSWLFQLRVILNAAVILIEYFRLVKTFVMNSALSYLGCNDQIIDQSKSEFSLVSAYLNGIGINWENDQLNIDLKFELFYPAGKRLVLKFNDVFEYDFNYNAAHYFYYVERLKLLKAENRYYISLDPVDQSEKIDAKDNDIIVATNLEAYLIS
;
A
#
# COMPACT_ATOMS: atom_id res chain seq x y z
N MET A 1 -4.26 0.30 -55.88
CA MET A 1 -5.27 -0.31 -54.98
C MET A 1 -4.67 -1.29 -53.96
N PHE A 2 -4.31 -2.55 -54.29
CA PHE A 2 -3.81 -3.51 -53.27
C PHE A 2 -2.45 -3.12 -52.65
N ALA A 3 -1.54 -2.54 -53.44
CA ALA A 3 -0.23 -2.10 -52.96
C ALA A 3 -0.32 -0.93 -51.97
N GLU A 4 -1.29 -0.03 -52.16
CA GLU A 4 -1.50 1.12 -51.26
C GLU A 4 -2.04 0.66 -49.91
N ILE A 5 -3.01 -0.28 -49.90
CA ILE A 5 -3.58 -0.83 -48.66
C ILE A 5 -2.49 -1.50 -47.80
N ASN A 6 -1.59 -2.28 -48.42
CA ASN A 6 -0.49 -2.92 -47.71
C ASN A 6 0.51 -1.91 -47.12
N SER A 7 0.76 -0.80 -47.81
CA SER A 7 1.59 0.30 -47.30
C SER A 7 0.97 0.97 -46.07
N TRP A 8 -0.34 1.23 -46.09
CA TRP A 8 -1.07 1.79 -44.97
C TRP A 8 -1.06 0.86 -43.74
N LEU A 9 -1.27 -0.44 -43.95
CA LEU A 9 -1.24 -1.43 -42.88
C LEU A 9 0.16 -1.57 -42.23
N PHE A 10 1.22 -1.46 -43.03
CA PHE A 10 2.59 -1.47 -42.51
C PHE A 10 2.86 -0.24 -41.63
N GLN A 11 2.49 0.96 -42.10
CA GLN A 11 2.66 2.19 -41.32
C GLN A 11 1.84 2.15 -40.01
N LEU A 12 0.61 1.63 -40.05
CA LEU A 12 -0.23 1.49 -38.86
C LEU A 12 0.42 0.57 -37.81
N ARG A 13 1.03 -0.54 -38.22
CA ARG A 13 1.74 -1.46 -37.31
C ARG A 13 2.94 -0.81 -36.65
N VAL A 14 3.71 -0.01 -37.38
CA VAL A 14 4.87 0.71 -36.82
C VAL A 14 4.41 1.72 -35.77
N ILE A 15 3.32 2.45 -36.04
CA ILE A 15 2.76 3.42 -35.10
C ILE A 15 2.23 2.72 -33.84
N LEU A 16 1.51 1.60 -34.00
CA LEU A 16 0.99 0.83 -32.86
C LEU A 16 2.12 0.30 -31.97
N ASN A 17 3.17 -0.26 -32.56
CA ASN A 17 4.33 -0.74 -31.79
C ASN A 17 5.04 0.40 -31.05
N ALA A 18 5.21 1.56 -31.70
CA ALA A 18 5.80 2.73 -31.05
C ALA A 18 4.94 3.23 -29.88
N ALA A 19 3.61 3.22 -30.02
CA ALA A 19 2.68 3.60 -28.95
C ALA A 19 2.76 2.65 -27.75
N VAL A 20 2.83 1.33 -27.98
CA VAL A 20 3.01 0.33 -26.91
C VAL A 20 4.32 0.55 -26.16
N ILE A 21 5.43 0.76 -26.87
CA ILE A 21 6.73 1.05 -26.27
C ILE A 21 6.68 2.35 -25.44
N LEU A 22 5.99 3.38 -25.94
CA LEU A 22 5.84 4.64 -25.24
C LEU A 22 5.03 4.47 -23.94
N ILE A 23 3.95 3.68 -23.97
CA ILE A 23 3.13 3.36 -22.80
C ILE A 23 3.95 2.62 -21.74
N GLU A 24 4.71 1.60 -22.14
CA GLU A 24 5.58 0.86 -21.22
C GLU A 24 6.70 1.75 -20.66
N TYR A 25 7.28 2.64 -21.49
CA TYR A 25 8.25 3.62 -21.03
C TYR A 25 7.65 4.58 -20.01
N PHE A 26 6.45 5.13 -20.26
CA PHE A 26 5.77 5.99 -19.28
C PHE A 26 5.41 5.26 -18.00
N ARG A 27 5.02 3.99 -18.08
CA ARG A 27 4.80 3.12 -16.91
C ARG A 27 6.10 2.97 -16.11
N LEU A 28 7.20 2.61 -16.76
CA LEU A 28 8.52 2.47 -16.15
C LEU A 28 9.03 3.78 -15.53
N VAL A 29 8.88 4.90 -16.22
CA VAL A 29 9.28 6.22 -15.70
C VAL A 29 8.41 6.62 -14.52
N LYS A 30 7.09 6.39 -14.56
CA LYS A 30 6.21 6.66 -13.42
C LYS A 30 6.59 5.80 -12.21
N THR A 31 6.86 4.52 -12.42
CA THR A 31 7.37 3.62 -11.38
C THR A 31 8.73 4.09 -10.85
N PHE A 32 9.67 4.48 -11.72
CA PHE A 32 10.99 4.98 -11.32
C PHE A 32 10.94 6.30 -10.55
N VAL A 33 10.13 7.26 -11.02
CA VAL A 33 9.94 8.56 -10.36
C VAL A 33 9.21 8.38 -9.03
N MET A 34 8.21 7.50 -8.93
CA MET A 34 7.57 7.18 -7.65
C MET A 34 8.53 6.43 -6.70
N ASN A 35 9.41 5.58 -7.23
CA ASN A 35 10.42 4.87 -6.44
C ASN A 35 11.58 5.78 -6.00
N SER A 36 11.85 6.88 -6.69
CA SER A 36 12.88 7.86 -6.29
C SER A 36 12.52 8.64 -5.01
N ALA A 37 11.28 8.54 -4.54
CA ALA A 37 10.79 9.14 -3.29
C ALA A 37 10.45 8.11 -2.19
N LEU A 38 10.58 6.80 -2.46
CA LEU A 38 10.19 5.73 -1.54
C LEU A 38 11.39 4.83 -1.22
N SER A 39 11.82 4.83 0.03
CA SER A 39 12.84 3.92 0.55
C SER A 39 12.17 2.68 1.14
N TYR A 40 12.38 1.52 0.52
CA TYR A 40 11.87 0.24 1.02
C TYR A 40 12.51 -0.12 2.36
N LEU A 41 11.68 -0.47 3.34
CA LEU A 41 12.13 -0.89 4.68
C LEU A 41 12.20 -2.41 4.84
N GLY A 42 11.24 -3.13 4.27
CA GLY A 42 11.12 -4.57 4.46
C GLY A 42 9.72 -5.10 4.18
N CYS A 43 9.51 -6.38 4.51
CA CYS A 43 8.22 -7.04 4.40
C CYS A 43 7.90 -7.93 5.60
N ASN A 44 6.62 -8.17 5.85
CA ASN A 44 6.12 -9.25 6.68
C ASN A 44 6.61 -9.18 8.13
N ASP A 45 7.08 -10.30 8.69
CA ASP A 45 7.59 -10.39 10.07
C ASP A 45 8.67 -9.33 10.35
N GLN A 46 9.49 -8.98 9.34
CA GLN A 46 10.49 -7.93 9.47
C GLN A 46 9.86 -6.58 9.83
N ILE A 47 8.72 -6.24 9.21
CA ILE A 47 8.01 -4.98 9.48
C ILE A 47 7.38 -5.00 10.88
N ILE A 48 6.85 -6.14 11.30
CA ILE A 48 6.32 -6.30 12.67
C ILE A 48 7.44 -6.05 13.69
N ASP A 49 8.61 -6.65 13.50
CA ASP A 49 9.73 -6.51 14.43
C ASP A 49 10.32 -5.08 14.43
N GLN A 50 10.41 -4.44 13.26
CA GLN A 50 10.84 -3.05 13.15
C GLN A 50 9.85 -2.08 13.78
N SER A 51 8.53 -2.36 13.72
CA SER A 51 7.51 -1.53 14.38
C SER A 51 7.59 -1.52 15.91
N LYS A 52 8.36 -2.46 16.50
CA LYS A 52 8.60 -2.55 17.94
C LYS A 52 9.89 -1.85 18.37
N SER A 53 10.80 -1.55 17.44
CA SER A 53 12.16 -1.11 17.77
C SER A 53 12.66 0.11 16.99
N GLU A 54 12.31 0.26 15.71
CA GLU A 54 12.84 1.30 14.82
C GLU A 54 11.85 2.47 14.60
N PHE A 55 10.56 2.18 14.50
CA PHE A 55 9.52 3.19 14.35
C PHE A 55 8.29 2.81 15.17
N SER A 56 7.56 3.81 15.67
CA SER A 56 6.30 3.58 16.37
C SER A 56 5.12 4.08 15.55
N LEU A 57 4.16 3.20 15.33
CA LEU A 57 2.85 3.57 14.78
C LEU A 57 1.91 4.10 15.86
N VAL A 58 2.13 3.77 17.13
CA VAL A 58 1.43 4.42 18.25
C VAL A 58 1.82 5.90 18.27
N SER A 59 0.82 6.77 18.36
CA SER A 59 0.90 8.22 18.19
C SER A 59 1.25 8.71 16.79
N ALA A 60 1.36 7.84 15.79
CA ALA A 60 1.45 8.27 14.40
C ALA A 60 0.10 8.81 13.91
N TYR A 61 0.13 9.79 13.02
CA TYR A 61 -1.08 10.33 12.40
C TYR A 61 -1.37 9.60 11.09
N LEU A 62 -2.49 8.88 11.02
CA LEU A 62 -2.97 8.27 9.78
C LEU A 62 -3.54 9.39 8.90
N ASN A 63 -2.92 9.67 7.76
CA ASN A 63 -3.28 10.78 6.87
C ASN A 63 -3.69 10.35 5.46
N GLY A 64 -3.75 9.04 5.20
CA GLY A 64 -4.19 8.51 3.92
C GLY A 64 -4.50 7.02 3.98
N ILE A 65 -5.62 6.63 3.36
CA ILE A 65 -5.91 5.24 3.01
C ILE A 65 -6.06 5.18 1.49
N GLY A 66 -5.30 4.30 0.86
CA GLY A 66 -5.37 4.03 -0.57
C GLY A 66 -5.90 2.63 -0.81
N ILE A 67 -7.11 2.50 -1.34
CA ILE A 67 -7.71 1.21 -1.69
C ILE A 67 -7.62 1.05 -3.21
N ASN A 68 -6.97 -0.01 -3.68
CA ASN A 68 -6.78 -0.24 -5.09
C ASN A 68 -6.86 -1.73 -5.45
N TRP A 69 -7.16 -2.00 -6.71
CA TRP A 69 -7.15 -3.34 -7.29
C TRP A 69 -6.01 -3.45 -8.29
N GLU A 70 -5.16 -4.46 -8.13
CA GLU A 70 -4.06 -4.77 -9.04
C GLU A 70 -4.04 -6.27 -9.31
N ASN A 71 -4.05 -6.68 -10.58
CA ASN A 71 -4.09 -8.10 -10.99
C ASN A 71 -5.19 -8.92 -10.29
N ASP A 72 -6.40 -8.36 -10.20
CA ASP A 72 -7.57 -8.94 -9.52
C ASP A 72 -7.40 -9.18 -8.01
N GLN A 73 -6.38 -8.57 -7.40
CA GLN A 73 -6.14 -8.59 -5.95
C GLN A 73 -6.41 -7.23 -5.34
N LEU A 74 -7.07 -7.23 -4.19
CA LEU A 74 -7.29 -6.02 -3.40
C LEU A 74 -6.02 -5.68 -2.62
N ASN A 75 -5.56 -4.44 -2.74
CA ASN A 75 -4.43 -3.90 -1.99
C ASN A 75 -4.86 -2.64 -1.24
N ILE A 76 -4.33 -2.47 -0.03
CA ILE A 76 -4.60 -1.32 0.82
C ILE A 76 -3.29 -0.70 1.30
N ASP A 77 -3.14 0.60 1.05
CA ASP A 77 -2.03 1.40 1.54
C ASP A 77 -2.51 2.26 2.72
N LEU A 78 -1.82 2.16 3.86
CA LEU A 78 -1.98 3.08 4.98
C LEU A 78 -0.80 4.04 5.04
N LYS A 79 -1.09 5.34 5.06
CA LYS A 79 -0.08 6.41 5.07
C LYS A 79 -0.08 7.09 6.42
N PHE A 80 1.08 7.06 7.06
CA PHE A 80 1.30 7.60 8.40
C PHE A 80 2.31 8.73 8.34
N GLU A 81 2.08 9.75 9.16
CA GLU A 81 3.11 10.66 9.62
C GLU A 81 3.57 10.23 11.01
N LEU A 82 4.84 9.84 11.12
CA LEU A 82 5.39 9.27 12.34
C LEU A 82 5.71 10.37 13.35
N PHE A 83 5.31 10.13 14.60
CA PHE A 83 5.80 10.92 15.73
C PHE A 83 7.25 10.57 16.06
N TYR A 84 7.63 9.29 15.92
CA TYR A 84 9.00 8.82 16.08
C TYR A 84 9.37 7.76 15.02
N PRO A 85 10.43 7.99 14.22
CA PRO A 85 11.20 9.24 14.10
C PRO A 85 10.36 10.41 13.54
N ALA A 86 10.49 11.59 14.16
CA ALA A 86 9.64 12.74 13.87
C ALA A 86 9.72 13.20 12.40
N GLY A 87 8.56 13.51 11.82
CA GLY A 87 8.43 14.08 10.48
C GLY A 87 8.71 13.10 9.34
N LYS A 88 8.97 11.83 9.64
CA LYS A 88 9.04 10.77 8.63
C LYS A 88 7.64 10.34 8.23
N ARG A 89 7.45 10.07 6.94
CA ARG A 89 6.21 9.52 6.41
C ARG A 89 6.44 8.05 6.09
N LEU A 90 5.57 7.21 6.62
CA LEU A 90 5.61 5.76 6.45
C LEU A 90 4.39 5.32 5.66
N VAL A 91 4.60 4.42 4.70
CA VAL A 91 3.52 3.72 4.01
C VAL A 91 3.60 2.26 4.39
N LEU A 92 2.52 1.72 4.95
CA LEU A 92 2.31 0.28 5.04
C LEU A 92 1.44 -0.16 3.87
N LYS A 93 1.92 -1.12 3.10
CA LYS A 93 1.21 -1.69 1.97
C LYS A 93 0.79 -3.12 2.29
N PHE A 94 -0.51 -3.34 2.37
CA PHE A 94 -1.13 -4.64 2.53
C PHE A 94 -1.53 -5.16 1.16
N ASN A 95 -0.94 -6.28 0.74
CA ASN A 95 -1.22 -6.89 -0.56
C ASN A 95 -2.02 -8.17 -0.39
N ASP A 96 -2.92 -8.43 -1.35
CA ASP A 96 -3.83 -9.57 -1.33
C ASP A 96 -4.66 -9.59 -0.03
N VAL A 97 -5.46 -8.53 0.14
CA VAL A 97 -6.32 -8.28 1.30
C VAL A 97 -7.56 -9.18 1.24
N PHE A 98 -7.78 -9.95 2.29
CA PHE A 98 -8.95 -10.83 2.45
C PHE A 98 -10.12 -10.13 3.13
N GLU A 99 -9.81 -9.31 4.11
CA GLU A 99 -10.78 -8.67 4.98
C GLU A 99 -10.25 -7.30 5.36
N TYR A 100 -11.13 -6.31 5.34
CA TYR A 100 -10.87 -5.00 5.91
C TYR A 100 -12.19 -4.42 6.38
N ASP A 101 -12.13 -3.65 7.46
CA ASP A 101 -13.24 -2.83 7.90
C ASP A 101 -12.68 -1.51 8.37
N PHE A 102 -13.35 -0.42 7.99
CA PHE A 102 -13.00 0.89 8.47
C PHE A 102 -14.27 1.68 8.74
N ASN A 103 -14.42 2.13 9.98
CA ASN A 103 -15.61 2.86 10.40
C ASN A 103 -15.41 4.37 10.16
N TYR A 104 -15.59 4.79 8.91
CA TYR A 104 -15.33 6.16 8.51
C TYR A 104 -16.54 7.09 8.55
N ASN A 105 -16.33 8.29 9.12
CA ASN A 105 -17.16 9.47 8.91
C ASN A 105 -16.29 10.59 8.31
N ALA A 106 -16.83 11.37 7.38
CA ALA A 106 -16.14 12.50 6.73
C ALA A 106 -15.49 13.49 7.72
N ALA A 107 -16.01 13.60 8.96
CA ALA A 107 -15.44 14.46 9.99
C ALA A 107 -14.22 13.85 10.74
N HIS A 108 -14.03 12.52 10.69
CA HIS A 108 -13.03 11.80 11.51
C HIS A 108 -12.24 10.76 10.70
N TYR A 109 -12.08 11.00 9.40
CA TYR A 109 -11.46 10.05 8.48
C TYR A 109 -9.96 9.79 8.79
N PHE A 110 -9.30 10.73 9.46
CA PHE A 110 -7.88 10.72 9.76
C PHE A 110 -7.63 11.10 11.21
N TYR A 111 -6.82 10.32 11.92
CA TYR A 111 -6.66 10.42 13.36
C TYR A 111 -5.27 9.98 13.81
N TYR A 112 -4.94 10.32 15.05
CA TYR A 112 -3.76 9.79 15.73
C TYR A 112 -4.05 8.38 16.22
N VAL A 113 -3.18 7.44 15.89
CA VAL A 113 -3.29 6.05 16.35
C VAL A 113 -3.03 6.02 17.86
N GLU A 114 -4.08 5.87 18.65
CA GLU A 114 -3.96 5.78 20.11
C GLU A 114 -3.55 4.37 20.55
N ARG A 115 -4.02 3.37 19.82
CA ARG A 115 -3.84 1.95 20.13
C ARG A 115 -3.61 1.18 18.83
N LEU A 116 -2.87 0.09 18.92
CA LEU A 116 -2.46 -0.68 17.75
C LEU A 116 -2.34 -2.15 18.10
N LYS A 117 -2.96 -3.01 17.29
CA LYS A 117 -2.54 -4.41 17.16
C LYS A 117 -1.95 -4.58 15.77
N LEU A 118 -0.68 -4.99 15.69
CA LEU A 118 -0.02 -5.39 14.45
C LEU A 118 0.66 -6.73 14.69
N LEU A 119 0.14 -7.80 14.10
CA LEU A 119 0.56 -9.16 14.39
C LEU A 119 0.43 -10.08 13.19
N LYS A 120 1.13 -11.22 13.27
CA LYS A 120 0.97 -12.33 12.34
C LYS A 120 -0.08 -13.29 12.89
N ALA A 121 -1.05 -13.66 12.06
CA ALA A 121 -2.07 -14.66 12.37
C ALA A 121 -2.02 -15.78 11.34
N GLU A 122 -1.55 -16.96 11.75
CA GLU A 122 -1.32 -18.10 10.87
C GLU A 122 -0.42 -17.72 9.67
N ASN A 123 -1.00 -17.66 8.47
CA ASN A 123 -0.33 -17.32 7.20
C ASN A 123 -0.68 -15.91 6.70
N ARG A 124 -1.15 -15.04 7.59
CA ARG A 124 -1.64 -13.69 7.24
C ARG A 124 -1.10 -12.63 8.21
N TYR A 125 -1.13 -11.39 7.76
CA TYR A 125 -0.80 -10.21 8.54
C TYR A 125 -2.09 -9.47 8.90
N TYR A 126 -2.17 -9.09 10.16
CA TYR A 126 -3.33 -8.42 10.74
C TYR A 126 -2.90 -7.07 11.33
N ILE A 127 -3.66 -6.03 11.03
CA ILE A 127 -3.61 -4.76 11.75
C ILE A 127 -5.00 -4.38 12.25
N SER A 128 -5.06 -3.78 13.43
CA SER A 128 -6.20 -3.00 13.93
C SER A 128 -5.68 -1.68 14.49
N LEU A 129 -6.27 -0.58 14.02
CA LEU A 129 -5.96 0.77 14.47
C LEU A 129 -6.86 1.26 15.62
N ASP A 130 -7.92 0.50 15.93
CA ASP A 130 -8.77 0.70 17.11
C ASP A 130 -9.10 -0.67 17.76
N PRO A 131 -8.10 -1.31 18.38
CA PRO A 131 -8.30 -2.60 19.00
C PRO A 131 -9.05 -2.49 20.33
N VAL A 132 -9.92 -3.46 20.63
CA VAL A 132 -10.68 -3.49 21.89
C VAL A 132 -9.76 -3.64 23.10
N ASP A 133 -8.76 -4.51 23.01
CA ASP A 133 -7.72 -4.78 24.02
C ASP A 133 -6.30 -4.67 23.43
N GLN A 134 -5.26 -4.90 24.24
CA GLN A 134 -3.86 -4.92 23.78
C GLN A 134 -3.30 -6.36 23.77
N SER A 135 -4.18 -7.36 23.74
CA SER A 135 -3.75 -8.75 23.73
C SER A 135 -3.12 -9.09 22.38
N GLU A 136 -2.21 -10.07 22.35
CA GLU A 136 -1.65 -10.58 21.08
C GLU A 136 -2.60 -11.56 20.38
N LYS A 137 -3.90 -11.22 20.35
CA LYS A 137 -4.95 -12.02 19.72
C LYS A 137 -5.87 -11.11 18.92
N ILE A 138 -6.32 -11.63 17.79
CA ILE A 138 -7.39 -11.03 17.00
C ILE A 138 -8.68 -11.14 17.80
N ASP A 139 -9.39 -10.02 17.95
CA ASP A 139 -10.73 -9.99 18.53
C ASP A 139 -11.75 -9.57 17.45
N ALA A 140 -12.93 -10.19 17.47
CA ALA A 140 -14.00 -9.86 16.53
C ALA A 140 -14.62 -8.45 16.77
N LYS A 141 -14.25 -7.80 17.88
CA LYS A 141 -14.65 -6.42 18.22
C LYS A 141 -13.55 -5.39 17.96
N ASP A 142 -12.42 -5.82 17.42
CA ASP A 142 -11.40 -4.88 16.95
C ASP A 142 -11.95 -4.12 15.74
N ASN A 143 -11.74 -2.80 15.70
CA ASN A 143 -12.16 -1.94 14.58
C ASN A 143 -10.96 -1.51 13.74
N ASP A 144 -11.25 -0.90 12.59
CA ASP A 144 -10.25 -0.37 11.65
C ASP A 144 -9.18 -1.41 11.32
N ILE A 145 -9.65 -2.54 10.80
CA ILE A 145 -8.88 -3.76 10.60
C ILE A 145 -8.46 -3.95 9.15
N ILE A 146 -7.33 -4.62 8.95
CA ILE A 146 -6.94 -5.21 7.66
C ILE A 146 -6.34 -6.60 7.92
N VAL A 147 -6.73 -7.57 7.11
CA VAL A 147 -6.16 -8.92 7.04
C VAL A 147 -5.64 -9.17 5.62
N ALA A 148 -4.34 -9.45 5.48
CA ALA A 148 -3.70 -9.61 4.16
C ALA A 148 -2.66 -10.74 4.11
N THR A 149 -2.33 -11.22 2.91
CA THR A 149 -1.26 -12.23 2.73
C THR A 149 0.13 -11.66 2.93
N ASN A 150 0.36 -10.41 2.50
CA ASN A 150 1.69 -9.80 2.52
C ASN A 150 1.63 -8.36 3.02
N LEU A 151 2.62 -7.99 3.84
CA LEU A 151 2.80 -6.64 4.39
C LEU A 151 4.15 -6.09 3.90
N GLU A 152 4.19 -4.85 3.44
CA GLU A 152 5.42 -4.15 3.08
C GLU A 152 5.43 -2.77 3.72
N ALA A 153 6.62 -2.22 3.95
CA ALA A 153 6.76 -0.85 4.44
C ALA A 153 7.76 -0.03 3.64
N TYR A 154 7.45 1.25 3.48
CA TYR A 154 8.24 2.22 2.74
C TYR A 154 8.31 3.55 3.50
N LEU A 155 9.48 4.17 3.57
CA LEU A 155 9.61 5.57 3.98
C LEU A 155 9.51 6.49 2.78
N ILE A 156 8.74 7.56 2.90
CA ILE A 156 8.73 8.64 1.94
C ILE A 156 9.82 9.64 2.34
N SER A 157 10.77 9.88 1.42
CA SER A 157 11.85 10.85 1.57
C SER A 157 11.42 12.26 1.22
#